data_AF-A0A2V7X7U3-F1
#
_entry.id   AF-A0A2V7X7U3-F1
#
_cell.length_a   1.000
_cell.length_b   1.000
_cell.length_c   1.000
_cell.angle_alpha   90.00
_cell.angle_beta   90.00
_cell.angle_gamma   90.00
#
_symmetry.space_group_name_H-M   'P 1'
#
loop_
_entity.id
_entity.type
_entity.pdbx_description
1 polymer ?
#
loop_
_entity_poly.entity_id
_entity_poly.type
_entity_poly.pdbx_seq_one_letter_code
_entity_poly.pdbx_strand_id
1 'polypeptide(L)'
;TARMLWTATYESSKESNIRQNAIEHLRAIRVDEDVTRLQEAVNRFEQLNGRLPATIWELAAAEHLRGIPVDPDGNPYVLSLDGQVQIAKPEDFPFVTKGLPPDYKPSGLPKFHGNS
;
A
#
# COMPACT_ATOMS: atom_id res chain seq x y z
N THR A 1 17.48 -4.73 -6.02
CA THR A 1 16.49 -3.91 -5.29
C THR A 1 15.93 -4.71 -4.12
N ALA A 2 15.31 -4.06 -3.13
CA ALA A 2 14.82 -4.70 -1.90
C ALA A 2 13.86 -5.88 -2.16
N ARG A 3 13.01 -5.80 -3.19
CA ARG A 3 12.12 -6.90 -3.58
C ARG A 3 12.88 -8.20 -3.88
N MET A 4 13.98 -8.13 -4.64
CA MET A 4 14.78 -9.31 -4.99
C MET A 4 15.41 -9.94 -3.74
N LEU A 5 15.88 -9.12 -2.80
CA LEU A 5 16.40 -9.59 -1.51
C LEU A 5 15.32 -10.36 -0.74
N TRP A 6 14.15 -9.76 -0.53
CA TRP A 6 13.09 -10.40 0.26
C TRP A 6 12.48 -11.63 -0.42
N THR A 7 12.43 -11.64 -1.76
CA THR A 7 12.04 -12.83 -2.53
C THR A 7 13.03 -13.97 -2.31
N ALA A 8 14.34 -13.69 -2.42
CA ALA A 8 15.38 -14.68 -2.17
C ALA A 8 15.36 -15.20 -0.71
N THR A 9 15.13 -14.33 0.27
CA THR A 9 14.98 -14.72 1.69
C THR A 9 13.79 -15.66 1.89
N TYR A 10 12.64 -15.35 1.28
CA TYR A 10 11.46 -16.19 1.33
C TYR A 10 11.70 -17.57 0.71
N GLU A 11 12.30 -17.62 -0.48
CA GLU A 11 12.55 -18.85 -1.23
C GLU A 11 13.61 -19.76 -0.57
N SER A 12 14.67 -19.16 -0.02
CA SER A 12 15.81 -19.89 0.53
C SER A 12 15.65 -20.32 2.00
N SER A 13 14.85 -19.60 2.78
CA SER A 13 14.69 -19.89 4.21
C SER A 13 13.90 -21.17 4.43
N LYS A 14 14.25 -21.92 5.48
CA LYS A 14 13.46 -23.07 5.98
C LYS A 14 12.69 -22.72 7.26
N GLU A 15 13.02 -21.62 7.91
CA GLU A 15 12.40 -21.20 9.16
C GLU A 15 11.14 -20.37 8.87
N SER A 16 10.02 -20.75 9.49
CA SER A 16 8.71 -20.15 9.22
C SER A 16 8.64 -18.67 9.60
N ASN A 17 9.27 -18.27 10.70
CA ASN A 17 9.39 -16.88 11.14
C ASN A 17 10.15 -16.00 10.14
N ILE A 18 11.25 -16.50 9.56
CA ILE A 18 12.04 -15.77 8.56
C ILE A 18 11.23 -15.65 7.26
N ARG A 19 10.55 -16.73 6.83
CA ARG A 19 9.65 -16.67 5.68
C ARG A 19 8.54 -15.66 5.88
N GLN A 20 7.94 -15.63 7.07
CA GLN A 20 6.87 -14.69 7.38
C GLN A 20 7.37 -13.25 7.35
N ASN A 21 8.52 -12.97 7.97
CA ASN A 21 9.12 -11.65 7.93
C ASN A 21 9.38 -11.18 6.48
N ALA A 22 9.87 -12.06 5.61
CA ALA A 22 10.05 -11.76 4.20
C ALA A 22 8.73 -11.46 3.47
N ILE A 23 7.65 -12.21 3.78
CA ILE A 23 6.30 -11.93 3.26
C ILE A 23 5.86 -10.52 3.66
N GLU A 24 6.03 -10.12 4.93
CA GLU A 24 5.61 -8.79 5.38
C GLU A 24 6.35 -7.66 4.66
N HIS A 25 7.65 -7.83 4.42
CA HIS A 25 8.41 -6.86 3.62
C HIS A 25 7.95 -6.82 2.16
N LEU A 26 7.64 -7.96 1.54
CA LEU A 26 7.12 -8.00 0.17
C LEU A 26 5.74 -7.33 0.06
N ARG A 27 4.86 -7.56 1.06
CA ARG A 27 3.56 -6.89 1.17
C ARG A 27 3.73 -5.37 1.27
N ALA A 28 4.62 -4.90 2.13
CA ALA A 28 4.92 -3.47 2.27
C ALA A 28 5.48 -2.84 0.98
N ILE A 29 6.41 -3.51 0.31
CA ILE A 29 6.95 -3.05 -0.97
C ILE A 29 5.84 -2.92 -2.03
N ARG A 30 4.92 -3.89 -2.08
CA ARG A 30 3.77 -3.81 -2.99
C ARG A 30 2.90 -2.59 -2.67
N VAL A 31 2.58 -2.36 -1.39
CA VAL A 31 1.82 -1.18 -0.96
C VAL A 31 2.51 0.12 -1.36
N ASP A 32 3.82 0.25 -1.12
CA ASP A 32 4.57 1.47 -1.47
C ASP A 32 4.54 1.74 -2.98
N GLU A 33 4.64 0.69 -3.80
CA GLU A 33 4.51 0.82 -5.25
C GLU A 33 3.10 1.21 -5.69
N ASP A 34 2.08 0.59 -5.11
CA ASP A 34 0.68 0.85 -5.45
C ASP A 34 0.29 2.28 -5.05
N VAL A 35 0.65 2.74 -3.84
CA VAL A 35 0.48 4.13 -3.40
C VAL A 35 1.19 5.10 -4.36
N THR A 36 2.40 4.78 -4.79
CA THR A 36 3.14 5.64 -5.74
C THR A 36 2.38 5.78 -7.06
N ARG A 37 1.96 4.67 -7.66
CA ARG A 37 1.23 4.68 -8.94
C ARG A 37 -0.12 5.39 -8.82
N LEU A 38 -0.83 5.18 -7.73
CA LEU A 38 -2.11 5.84 -7.48
C LEU A 38 -1.93 7.34 -7.22
N GLN A 39 -0.89 7.77 -6.53
CA GLN A 39 -0.60 9.18 -6.34
C GLN A 39 -0.26 9.86 -7.67
N GLU A 40 0.52 9.20 -8.54
CA GLU A 40 0.78 9.69 -9.90
C GLU A 40 -0.51 9.83 -10.71
N ALA A 41 -1.45 8.90 -10.55
CA ALA A 41 -2.78 8.98 -11.14
C ALA A 41 -3.59 10.17 -10.61
N VAL A 42 -3.58 10.43 -9.29
CA VAL A 42 -4.22 11.62 -8.71
C VAL A 42 -3.63 12.90 -9.33
N ASN A 43 -2.31 12.97 -9.43
CA ASN A 43 -1.62 14.14 -9.98
C ASN A 43 -2.00 14.37 -11.46
N ARG A 44 -2.11 13.30 -12.26
CA ARG A 44 -2.59 13.39 -13.65
C ARG A 44 -4.05 13.85 -13.71
N PHE A 45 -4.90 13.29 -12.86
CA PHE A 45 -6.31 13.69 -12.78
C PHE A 45 -6.43 15.19 -12.50
N GLU A 46 -5.69 15.70 -11.52
CA GLU A 46 -5.69 17.11 -11.16
C GLU A 46 -5.22 18.00 -12.31
N GLN A 47 -4.12 17.62 -12.98
CA GLN A 47 -3.60 18.35 -14.14
C GLN A 47 -4.61 18.45 -15.29
N LEU A 48 -5.40 17.41 -15.53
CA LEU A 48 -6.37 17.36 -16.62
C LEU A 48 -7.71 18.03 -16.28
N ASN A 49 -8.14 17.97 -15.01
CA ASN A 49 -9.47 18.40 -14.59
C ASN A 49 -9.47 19.72 -13.80
N GLY A 50 -8.31 20.22 -13.38
CA GLY A 50 -8.19 21.42 -12.53
C GLY A 50 -8.73 21.25 -11.12
N ARG A 51 -8.99 20.00 -10.69
CA ARG A 51 -9.43 19.64 -9.35
C ARG A 51 -8.97 18.23 -8.98
N LEU A 52 -8.89 17.95 -7.69
CA LEU A 52 -8.66 16.59 -7.18
C LEU A 52 -9.87 15.68 -7.47
N PRO A 53 -9.64 14.35 -7.57
CA PRO A 53 -10.72 13.38 -7.53
C PRO A 53 -11.37 13.40 -6.14
N ALA A 54 -12.69 13.28 -6.07
CA ALA A 54 -13.45 13.25 -4.83
C ALA A 54 -13.33 11.91 -4.11
N THR A 55 -13.05 10.82 -4.85
CA THR A 55 -12.94 9.47 -4.30
C THR A 55 -11.96 8.62 -5.11
N ILE A 56 -11.47 7.54 -4.51
CA ILE A 56 -10.66 6.53 -5.22
C ILE A 56 -11.44 5.87 -6.38
N TRP A 57 -12.77 5.80 -6.28
CA TRP A 57 -13.65 5.29 -7.33
C TRP A 57 -13.67 6.18 -8.56
N GLU A 58 -13.78 7.49 -8.34
CA GLU A 58 -13.71 8.46 -9.43
C GLU A 58 -12.35 8.39 -10.13
N LEU A 59 -11.27 8.33 -9.36
CA LEU A 59 -9.93 8.15 -9.90
C LEU A 59 -9.83 6.86 -10.73
N ALA A 60 -10.31 5.72 -10.18
CA ALA A 60 -10.25 4.43 -10.85
C ALA A 60 -11.02 4.42 -12.18
N ALA A 61 -12.19 5.05 -12.21
CA ALA A 61 -12.99 5.20 -13.42
C ALA A 61 -12.29 6.08 -14.46
N ALA A 62 -11.72 7.22 -14.05
CA ALA A 62 -11.03 8.15 -14.95
C ALA A 62 -9.75 7.55 -15.55
N GLU A 63 -9.01 6.78 -14.76
CA GLU A 63 -7.76 6.11 -15.18
C GLU A 63 -7.99 4.74 -15.81
N HIS A 64 -9.26 4.33 -16.02
CA HIS A 64 -9.63 3.05 -16.63
C HIS A 64 -8.99 1.83 -15.93
N LEU A 65 -8.90 1.88 -14.59
CA LEU A 65 -8.39 0.77 -13.81
C LEU A 65 -9.34 -0.43 -13.90
N ARG A 66 -8.79 -1.66 -13.83
CA ARG A 66 -9.57 -2.91 -13.94
C ARG A 66 -10.56 -3.15 -12.79
N GLY A 67 -10.59 -2.27 -11.80
CA GLY A 67 -11.42 -2.32 -10.62
C GLY A 67 -10.96 -1.27 -9.61
N ILE A 68 -11.55 -1.30 -8.42
CA ILE A 68 -11.05 -0.49 -7.30
C ILE A 68 -9.66 -1.01 -6.92
N PRO A 69 -8.65 -0.15 -6.79
CA PRO A 69 -7.38 -0.57 -6.24
C PRO A 69 -7.53 -0.94 -4.76
N VAL A 70 -7.03 -2.11 -4.39
CA VAL A 70 -7.05 -2.64 -3.02
C VAL A 70 -5.63 -3.02 -2.58
N ASP A 71 -5.37 -2.93 -1.28
CA ASP A 71 -4.13 -3.38 -0.65
C ASP A 71 -4.00 -4.93 -0.70
N PRO A 72 -2.86 -5.51 -0.27
CA PRO A 72 -2.69 -6.97 -0.24
C PRO A 72 -3.72 -7.75 0.59
N ASP A 73 -4.46 -7.11 1.49
CA ASP A 73 -5.53 -7.72 2.30
C ASP A 73 -6.93 -7.51 1.71
N GLY A 74 -7.01 -6.81 0.59
CA GLY A 74 -8.26 -6.53 -0.10
C GLY A 74 -9.00 -5.30 0.42
N ASN A 75 -8.42 -4.50 1.30
CA ASN A 75 -9.05 -3.23 1.70
C ASN A 75 -8.80 -2.18 0.59
N PRO A 76 -9.83 -1.43 0.15
CA PRO A 76 -9.64 -0.32 -0.76
C PRO A 76 -8.67 0.73 -0.21
N TYR A 77 -7.83 1.29 -1.08
CA TYR A 77 -7.08 2.50 -0.74
C TYR A 77 -8.01 3.67 -0.48
N VAL A 78 -7.62 4.55 0.44
CA VAL A 78 -8.35 5.75 0.81
C VAL A 78 -7.74 6.96 0.11
N LEU A 79 -8.57 7.87 -0.36
CA LEU A 79 -8.13 9.18 -0.84
C LEU A 79 -8.54 10.22 0.20
N SER A 80 -7.56 10.94 0.74
CA SER A 80 -7.83 12.04 1.66
C SER A 80 -8.34 13.28 0.93
N LEU A 81 -8.90 14.24 1.67
CA LEU A 81 -9.47 15.48 1.11
C LEU A 81 -8.42 16.36 0.41
N ASP A 82 -7.16 16.24 0.81
CA ASP A 82 -6.01 16.91 0.19
C ASP A 82 -5.36 16.09 -0.93
N GLY A 83 -5.98 14.98 -1.34
CA GLY A 83 -5.56 14.20 -2.50
C GLY A 83 -4.43 13.21 -2.24
N GLN A 84 -4.12 12.88 -0.98
CA GLN A 84 -3.14 11.85 -0.66
C GLN A 84 -3.78 10.46 -0.70
N VAL A 85 -3.09 9.53 -1.34
CA VAL A 85 -3.46 8.11 -1.32
C VAL A 85 -2.94 7.45 -0.04
N GLN A 86 -3.82 6.81 0.71
CA GLN A 86 -3.54 6.23 2.02
C GLN A 86 -4.02 4.77 2.11
N ILE A 87 -3.38 3.99 2.98
CA ILE A 87 -3.87 2.67 3.39
C ILE A 87 -4.91 2.80 4.49
N ALA A 88 -5.95 1.96 4.44
CA ALA A 88 -7.04 1.99 5.41
C ALA A 88 -6.62 1.50 6.81
N LYS A 89 -5.68 0.55 6.87
CA LYS A 89 -5.20 -0.10 8.10
C LYS A 89 -3.67 -0.13 8.15
N PRO A 90 -3.02 0.98 8.54
CA PRO A 90 -1.57 1.05 8.54
C PRO A 90 -0.87 0.03 9.46
N GLU A 91 -1.56 -0.45 10.49
CA GLU A 91 -1.07 -1.48 11.42
C GLU A 91 -0.85 -2.85 10.79
N ASP A 92 -1.49 -3.14 9.64
CA ASP A 92 -1.38 -4.40 8.93
C ASP A 92 -0.14 -4.44 8.00
N PHE A 93 0.55 -3.31 7.87
CA PHE A 93 1.72 -3.15 7.01
C PHE A 93 2.87 -2.45 7.72
N PRO A 94 3.54 -3.10 8.69
CA PRO A 94 4.50 -2.45 9.59
C PRO A 94 5.78 -1.92 8.92
N PHE A 95 6.04 -2.29 7.66
CA PHE A 95 7.25 -1.90 6.94
C PHE A 95 6.99 -0.93 5.79
N VAL A 96 5.76 -0.42 5.63
CA VAL A 96 5.46 0.56 4.58
C VAL A 96 6.11 1.90 4.89
N THR A 97 6.47 2.60 3.83
CA THR A 97 7.05 3.94 3.91
C THR A 97 6.15 5.00 3.29
N LYS A 98 5.10 4.57 2.57
CA LYS A 98 4.14 5.43 1.88
C LYS A 98 2.70 5.11 2.26
N GLY A 99 1.83 6.07 2.01
CA GLY A 99 0.39 5.93 2.24
C GLY A 99 -0.03 5.90 3.70
N LEU A 100 0.86 6.29 4.61
CA LEU A 100 0.52 6.49 6.01
C LEU A 100 -0.31 7.77 6.17
N PRO A 101 -1.40 7.74 6.95
CA PRO A 101 -2.08 8.96 7.36
C PRO A 101 -1.11 9.92 8.09
N PRO A 102 -1.25 11.25 7.93
CA PRO A 102 -0.28 12.23 8.48
C PRO A 102 -0.05 12.11 9.99
N ASP A 103 -1.08 11.76 10.75
CA ASP A 103 -1.03 11.64 12.21
C ASP A 103 -0.83 10.19 12.68
N TYR A 104 -0.48 9.27 11.78
CA TYR A 104 -0.30 7.87 12.14
C TYR A 104 0.91 7.68 13.06
N LYS A 105 0.64 7.15 14.26
CA LYS A 105 1.65 6.68 15.21
C LYS A 105 1.44 5.18 15.42
N PRO A 106 2.46 4.34 15.17
CA PRO A 106 2.34 2.90 15.42
C PRO A 106 1.94 2.64 16.87
N SER A 107 0.78 2.00 17.08
CA SER A 107 0.33 1.62 18.42
C SER A 107 0.81 0.19 18.74
N GLY A 108 2.06 0.05 19.18
CA GLY A 108 2.61 -1.22 19.68
C GLY A 108 3.49 -1.99 18.70
N LEU A 109 3.70 -3.28 18.98
CA LEU A 109 4.55 -4.15 18.17
C LEU A 109 3.94 -4.39 16.77
N PRO A 110 4.78 -4.53 15.73
CA PRO A 110 4.35 -4.95 14.40
C PRO A 110 3.45 -6.18 14.44
N LYS A 111 2.29 -6.10 13.79
CA LYS A 111 1.46 -7.28 13.55
C LYS A 111 1.98 -8.00 12.31
N PHE A 112 2.35 -9.27 12.47
CA PHE A 112 2.67 -10.14 11.34
C PHE A 112 1.50 -11.07 11.09
N HIS A 113 1.14 -11.22 9.82
CA HIS A 113 0.10 -12.15 9.39
C HIS A 113 0.61 -13.57 9.64
N GLY A 114 -0.20 -14.46 10.23
CA GLY A 114 0.20 -15.87 10.46
C GLY A 114 0.60 -16.26 11.89
N ASN A 115 0.53 -15.35 12.87
CA ASN A 115 0.39 -15.76 14.27
C ASN A 115 -1.10 -15.98 14.57
N SER A 116 -1.60 -17.20 14.33
CA SER A 116 -2.89 -17.69 14.84
C SER A 116 -2.70 -19.09 15.40
#